data_AF-A0A2N2IXG2-F1
#
_entry.id   AF-A0A2N2IXG2-F1
#
_cell.length_a   1.000
_cell.length_b   1.000
_cell.length_c   1.000
_cell.angle_alpha   90.00
_cell.angle_beta   90.00
_cell.angle_gamma   90.00
#
_symmetry.space_group_name_H-M   'P 1'
#
loop_
_entity.id
_entity.type
_entity.pdbx_description
1 polymer ?
#
loop_
_entity_poly.entity_id
_entity_poly.type
_entity_poly.pdbx_seq_one_letter_code
_entity_poly.pdbx_strand_id
1 'polypeptide(L)'
;TSVELEAGTLSGVMVEALAFCFDAAARNTPAEGARLVVREIEARGTCLGCGHVFVLESLLAQCPQCGEYAVEILQGRELKGISLTIDEE
;
A
#
# COMPACT_ATOMS: atom_id res chain seq x y z
N THR A 1 -21.77 5.29 -0.77
CA THR A 1 -20.53 5.79 -1.40
C THR A 1 -19.29 5.35 -0.63
N SER A 2 -18.28 4.80 -1.30
CA SER A 2 -16.99 4.40 -0.71
C SER A 2 -15.81 4.70 -1.62
N VAL A 3 -14.63 4.90 -1.00
CA VAL A 3 -13.35 5.12 -1.69
C VAL A 3 -12.40 4.01 -1.29
N GLU A 4 -11.89 3.26 -2.26
CA GLU A 4 -10.95 2.17 -2.03
C GLU A 4 -9.53 2.52 -2.50
N LEU A 5 -8.56 2.34 -1.60
CA LEU A 5 -7.14 2.61 -1.83
C LEU A 5 -6.29 1.37 -1.52
N GLU A 6 -5.25 1.15 -2.31
CA GLU A 6 -4.22 0.14 -2.08
C GLU A 6 -2.95 0.87 -1.66
N ALA A 7 -2.42 0.50 -0.49
CA ALA A 7 -1.23 1.11 0.08
C ALA A 7 -0.18 0.04 0.37
N GLY A 8 0.91 0.04 -0.40
CA GLY A 8 2.04 -0.83 -0.16
C GLY A 8 2.78 -0.46 1.13
N THR A 9 3.22 -1.45 1.89
CA THR A 9 3.98 -1.24 3.15
C THR A 9 5.31 -0.50 2.96
N LEU A 10 5.89 -0.50 1.75
CA LEU A 10 7.07 0.29 1.36
C LEU A 10 6.71 1.56 0.55
N SER A 11 5.43 1.92 0.43
CA SER A 11 4.99 3.15 -0.24
C SER A 11 5.31 4.42 0.55
N GLY A 12 5.60 4.29 1.84
CA GLY A 12 5.82 5.42 2.75
C GLY A 12 4.53 6.10 3.21
N VAL A 13 3.37 5.55 2.88
CA VAL A 13 2.07 6.08 3.31
C VAL A 13 1.74 5.59 4.72
N MET A 14 1.43 6.54 5.59
CA MET A 14 0.86 6.27 6.92
C MET A 14 -0.66 6.18 6.78
N VAL A 15 -1.20 4.95 6.78
CA VAL A 15 -2.63 4.67 6.55
C VAL A 15 -3.50 5.39 7.58
N GLU A 16 -3.04 5.46 8.83
CA GLU A 16 -3.75 6.12 9.93
C GLU A 16 -3.82 7.64 9.72
N ALA A 17 -2.75 8.25 9.22
CA ALA A 17 -2.74 9.68 8.91
C ALA A 17 -3.65 9.99 7.72
N LEU A 18 -3.66 9.12 6.72
CA LEU A 18 -4.55 9.25 5.57
C LEU A 18 -6.02 9.09 5.99
N ALA A 19 -6.35 8.11 6.83
CA ALA A 19 -7.69 7.93 7.38
C ALA A 19 -8.12 9.12 8.26
N PHE A 20 -7.21 9.64 9.09
CA PHE A 20 -7.47 10.80 9.94
C PHE A 20 -7.83 12.06 9.14
N CYS A 21 -7.11 12.30 8.04
CA CYS A 21 -7.31 13.48 7.20
C CYS A 21 -8.42 13.31 6.16
N PHE A 22 -8.91 12.09 5.91
CA PHE A 22 -9.83 11.79 4.82
C PHE A 22 -11.13 12.60 4.90
N ASP A 23 -11.79 12.62 6.07
CA ASP A 23 -13.06 13.34 6.24
C ASP A 23 -12.91 14.84 5.99
N ALA A 24 -11.77 15.42 6.37
CA ALA A 24 -11.47 16.82 6.10
C ALA A 24 -11.26 17.08 4.60
N ALA A 25 -10.56 16.18 3.91
CA ALA A 25 -10.31 16.28 2.47
C ALA A 25 -11.56 16.02 1.62
N ALA A 26 -12.47 15.17 2.09
CA ALA A 26 -13.69 14.79 1.38
C ALA A 26 -14.81 15.82 1.49
N ARG A 27 -14.74 16.73 2.46
CA ARG A 27 -15.77 17.77 2.71
C ARG A 27 -15.97 18.67 1.48
N ASN A 28 -17.23 18.96 1.14
CA ASN A 28 -17.64 19.70 -0.06
C ASN A 28 -17.18 19.06 -1.38
N THR A 29 -16.98 17.73 -1.39
CA THR A 29 -16.71 16.96 -2.61
C THR A 29 -17.80 15.89 -2.79
N PRO A 30 -17.92 15.26 -3.97
CA PRO A 30 -18.82 14.10 -4.14
C PRO A 30 -18.50 12.91 -3.23
N ALA A 31 -17.31 12.88 -2.62
CA ALA A 31 -16.92 11.86 -1.65
C ALA A 31 -17.26 12.25 -0.20
N GLU A 32 -17.93 13.37 0.04
CA GLU A 32 -18.35 13.74 1.39
C GLU A 32 -19.25 12.65 2.00
N GLY A 33 -18.90 12.19 3.20
CA GLY A 33 -19.57 11.07 3.87
C GLY A 33 -19.25 9.69 3.28
N ALA A 34 -18.35 9.59 2.30
CA ALA A 34 -17.91 8.29 1.78
C ALA A 34 -17.09 7.53 2.83
N ARG A 35 -17.22 6.20 2.83
CA ARG A 35 -16.34 5.35 3.65
C ARG A 35 -15.00 5.16 2.95
N LEU A 36 -13.91 5.49 3.62
CA LEU A 36 -12.58 5.10 3.18
C LEU A 36 -12.30 3.63 3.52
N VAL A 37 -11.85 2.86 2.54
CA VAL A 37 -11.37 1.48 2.69
C VAL A 37 -9.95 1.41 2.16
N VAL A 38 -8.99 1.08 3.02
CA VAL A 38 -7.59 0.93 2.63
C VAL A 38 -7.21 -0.54 2.72
N ARG A 39 -6.61 -1.06 1.64
CA ARG A 39 -6.03 -2.39 1.55
C ARG A 39 -4.52 -2.28 1.58
N GLU A 40 -3.89 -2.78 2.63
CA GLU A 40 -2.44 -2.78 2.75
C GLU A 40 -1.83 -3.94 1.96
N ILE A 41 -0.83 -3.63 1.14
CA ILE A 41 -0.11 -4.62 0.32
C ILE A 41 1.26 -4.89 0.95
N GLU A 42 1.40 -6.10 1.49
CA GLU A 42 2.66 -6.60 2.06
C GLU A 42 3.75 -6.59 0.99
N ALA A 43 4.87 -5.93 1.32
CA ALA A 43 6.00 -5.87 0.42
C ALA A 43 6.70 -7.21 0.32
N ARG A 44 6.96 -7.62 -0.92
CA ARG A 44 7.67 -8.86 -1.22
C ARG A 44 8.75 -8.59 -2.23
N GLY A 45 9.85 -9.31 -2.08
CA GLY A 45 10.97 -9.25 -3.01
C GLY A 45 11.52 -10.63 -3.30
N THR A 46 12.25 -10.71 -4.41
CA THR A 46 13.02 -11.87 -4.80
C THR A 46 14.51 -11.56 -4.69
N CYS A 47 15.26 -12.44 -4.03
CA CYS A 47 16.71 -12.31 -3.99
C CYS A 47 17.31 -12.63 -5.36
N LEU A 48 18.14 -11.74 -5.88
CA LEU A 48 18.81 -11.91 -7.17
C LEU A 48 19.94 -12.95 -7.13
N GLY A 49 20.50 -13.25 -5.96
CA GLY A 49 21.55 -14.26 -5.79
C GLY A 49 21.04 -15.70 -5.70
N CYS A 50 19.94 -15.92 -4.96
CA CYS A 50 19.42 -17.28 -4.72
C CYS A 50 17.98 -17.53 -5.19
N GLY A 51 17.27 -16.51 -5.67
CA GLY A 51 15.88 -16.60 -6.13
C GLY A 51 14.84 -16.74 -5.02
N HIS A 52 15.22 -16.66 -3.75
CA HIS A 52 14.29 -16.77 -2.63
C HIS A 52 13.33 -15.58 -2.60
N VAL A 53 12.03 -15.86 -2.49
CA VAL A 53 10.98 -14.84 -2.33
C VAL A 53 10.59 -14.72 -0.87
N PHE A 54 10.62 -13.50 -0.34
CA PHE A 54 10.36 -13.24 1.07
C PHE A 54 9.71 -11.85 1.28
N VAL A 55 9.16 -11.66 2.48
CA VAL A 55 8.58 -10.39 2.91
C VAL A 55 9.68 -9.38 3.19
N LEU A 56 9.49 -8.14 2.72
CA LEU A 56 10.43 -7.05 2.90
C LEU A 56 9.95 -6.13 4.00
N GLU A 57 10.68 -6.07 5.11
CA GLU A 57 10.43 -5.08 6.17
C GLU A 57 11.00 -3.70 5.82
N SER A 58 11.95 -3.63 4.87
CA SER A 58 12.54 -2.37 4.42
C SER A 58 13.14 -2.49 3.02
N LEU A 59 13.50 -1.34 2.42
CA LEU A 59 14.24 -1.28 1.15
C LEU A 59 15.68 -1.82 1.25
N LEU A 60 16.18 -2.04 2.47
CA LEU A 60 17.54 -2.54 2.74
C LEU A 60 17.50 -3.96 3.33
N ALA A 61 16.44 -4.73 3.03
CA ALA A 61 16.27 -6.07 3.56
C ALA A 61 17.39 -7.02 3.08
N GLN A 62 17.94 -7.78 4.02
CA GLN A 62 18.88 -8.86 3.73
C GLN A 62 18.10 -10.15 3.42
N CYS A 63 18.54 -10.90 2.41
CA CYS A 63 17.97 -12.20 2.13
C CYS A 63 18.22 -13.16 3.30
N PRO A 64 17.17 -13.74 3.91
CA PRO A 64 17.32 -14.66 5.05
C PRO A 64 17.93 -16.02 4.64
N GLN A 65 17.94 -16.35 3.34
CA GLN A 65 18.46 -17.63 2.85
C GLN A 65 19.96 -17.58 2.52
N CYS A 66 20.45 -16.54 1.84
CA CYS A 66 21.85 -16.45 1.40
C CYS A 66 22.63 -15.26 1.97
N GLY A 67 21.98 -14.32 2.66
CA GLY A 67 22.62 -13.15 3.25
C GLY A 67 22.93 -12.00 2.28
N GLU A 68 22.55 -12.10 1.01
CA GLU A 68 22.71 -11.00 0.05
C GLU A 68 21.68 -9.89 0.22
N TYR A 69 22.04 -8.68 -0.19
CA TYR A 69 21.15 -7.51 -0.21
C TYR A 69 20.61 -7.19 -1.60
N ALA A 70 21.03 -7.93 -2.62
CA ALA A 70 20.54 -7.79 -3.99
C ALA A 70 19.13 -8.38 -4.07
N VAL A 71 18.11 -7.53 -3.86
CA VAL A 71 16.70 -7.92 -3.85
C VAL A 71 15.92 -7.07 -4.83
N GLU A 72 15.21 -7.72 -5.75
CA GLU A 72 14.24 -7.07 -6.62
C GLU A 72 12.87 -7.05 -5.93
N ILE A 73 12.23 -5.89 -5.90
CA ILE A 73 10.94 -5.70 -5.25
C ILE A 73 9.82 -6.09 -6.22
N LEU A 74 9.00 -7.06 -5.83
CA LEU A 74 7.88 -7.57 -6.63
C LEU A 74 6.59 -6.78 -6.41
N GLN A 75 6.34 -6.35 -5.16
CA GLN A 75 5.17 -5.57 -4.76
C GLN A 75 5.42 -4.84 -3.43
N GLY A 76 4.46 -4.01 -3.03
CA GLY A 76 4.43 -3.27 -1.77
C GLY A 76 5.01 -1.86 -1.85
N ARG A 77 5.31 -1.35 -3.06
CA ARG A 77 5.72 0.05 -3.30
C ARG A 77 4.59 0.93 -3.81
N GLU A 78 3.43 0.34 -4.05
CA GLU A 78 2.32 0.97 -4.73
C GLU A 78 1.59 1.92 -3.79
N LEU A 79 1.15 3.05 -4.33
CA LEU A 79 0.03 3.82 -3.79
C LEU A 79 -0.95 3.98 -4.94
N LYS A 80 -2.07 3.25 -4.88
CA LYS A 80 -2.99 3.16 -6.02
C LYS A 80 -4.42 3.45 -5.58
N GLY A 81 -5.07 4.41 -6.24
CA GLY A 81 -6.51 4.57 -6.16
C GLY A 81 -7.18 3.45 -6.96
N ILE A 82 -8.02 2.65 -6.30
CA ILE A 82 -8.52 1.39 -6.88
C ILE A 82 -9.93 1.58 -7.44
N SER A 83 -10.82 2.19 -6.66
CA SER A 83 -12.24 2.25 -6.99
C SER A 83 -12.92 3.37 -6.20
N LEU A 84 -13.89 4.02 -6.84
CA LEU A 84 -14.83 4.94 -6.22
C LEU A 84 -16.24 4.40 -6.51
N THR A 85 -16.95 4.00 -5.47
CA THR A 85 -18.34 3.52 -5.58
C THR A 85 -19.26 4.65 -5.14
N ILE A 86 -20.13 5.11 -6.03
CA ILE A 86 -21.18 6.07 -5.75
C ILE A 86 -22.49 5.30 -5.83
N ASP A 87 -23.28 5.32 -4.75
CA ASP A 87 -24.64 4.77 -4.78
C ASP A 87 -25.53 5.86 -5.38
N GLU A 88 -26.11 5.61 -6.56
CA GLU A 88 -27.15 6.48 -7.16
C GLU A 88 -28.51 6.07 -6.60
N GLU A 89 -29.23 7.00 -5.96
CA GLU A 89 -30.66 6.84 -5.64
C GLU A 89 -31.55 7.13 -6.86
#